data_AF-A0A3N5MW07-F1
#
_entry.id   AF-A0A3N5MW07-F1
#
_cell.length_a   1.000
_cell.length_b   1.000
_cell.length_c   1.000
_cell.angle_alpha   90.00
_cell.angle_beta   90.00
_cell.angle_gamma   90.00
#
_symmetry.space_group_name_H-M   'P 1'
#
loop_
_entity.id
_entity.type
_entity.pdbx_description
1 polymer ?
#
loop_
_entity_poly.entity_id
_entity_poly.type
_entity_poly.pdbx_seq_one_letter_code
_entity_poly.pdbx_strand_id
1 'polypeptide(L)'
;GAFSETPGSQRYPVPFGLIFPSTADFIAFVGLPGSRSFLHEVMASFRRHTAFPSIGGVAPDALVPGIGWSDHWAFRSFGFPAIMVTDTALFRYPHYHLPSDTPDKVDYERLARITKGLERLVREVAP
;
A
#
# COMPACT_ATOMS: atom_id res chain seq x y z
N GLY A 1 -3.11 1.32 10.49
CA GLY A 1 -1.92 1.86 9.83
C GLY A 1 -1.47 3.12 10.52
N ALA A 2 -0.29 3.60 10.17
CA ALA A 2 0.20 4.90 10.61
C ALA A 2 -0.16 5.96 9.57
N PHE A 3 -0.92 6.97 9.98
CA PHE A 3 -1.32 8.05 9.08
C PHE A 3 -1.07 9.43 9.68
N SER A 4 -0.68 10.37 8.83
CA SER A 4 -0.42 11.75 9.22
C SER A 4 -0.63 12.69 8.04
N GLU A 5 -1.31 13.80 8.31
CA GLU A 5 -1.51 14.90 7.36
C GLU A 5 -0.38 15.93 7.41
N THR A 6 0.59 15.75 8.32
CA THR A 6 1.74 16.65 8.44
C THR A 6 2.60 16.55 7.17
N PRO A 7 2.93 17.67 6.50
CA PRO A 7 3.87 17.65 5.38
C PRO A 7 5.21 17.01 5.75
N GLY A 8 5.73 16.13 4.88
CA GLY A 8 6.98 15.41 5.11
C GLY A 8 6.87 14.18 6.02
N SER A 9 5.67 13.84 6.48
CA SER A 9 5.41 12.60 7.23
C SER A 9 5.60 11.33 6.40
N GLN A 10 5.60 11.45 5.07
CA GLN A 10 5.92 10.37 4.16
C GLN A 10 7.29 10.55 3.51
N ARG A 11 8.09 9.49 3.52
CA ARG A 11 9.36 9.40 2.80
C ARG A 11 9.28 8.36 1.70
N TYR A 12 10.22 8.35 0.76
CA TYR A 12 10.31 7.33 -0.26
C TYR A 12 11.76 7.11 -0.66
N PRO A 13 12.09 5.99 -1.32
CA PRO A 13 13.32 5.91 -2.09
C PRO A 13 13.36 7.03 -3.14
N VAL A 14 14.55 7.57 -3.42
CA VAL A 14 14.73 8.52 -4.52
C VAL A 14 14.42 7.80 -5.85
N PRO A 15 13.73 8.42 -6.82
CA PRO A 15 13.22 9.80 -6.88
C PRO A 15 11.71 9.94 -6.55
N PHE A 16 11.10 8.95 -5.92
CA PHE A 16 9.64 8.86 -5.80
C PHE A 16 8.97 9.99 -4.99
N GLY A 17 9.71 10.65 -4.09
CA GLY A 17 9.24 11.83 -3.37
C GLY A 17 8.97 13.07 -4.26
N LEU A 18 9.39 13.05 -5.53
CA LEU A 18 9.08 14.11 -6.50
C LEU A 18 7.71 13.92 -7.18
N ILE A 19 7.14 12.72 -7.10
CA ILE A 19 5.93 12.31 -7.83
C ILE A 19 4.78 12.06 -6.86
N PHE A 20 5.06 11.47 -5.71
CA PHE A 20 4.05 11.06 -4.73
C PHE A 20 3.89 12.07 -3.59
N PRO A 21 2.74 12.08 -2.90
CA PRO A 21 2.45 13.02 -1.81
C PRO A 21 3.49 12.96 -0.68
N SER A 22 3.79 14.12 -0.09
CA SER A 22 4.68 14.24 1.08
C SER A 22 3.98 13.93 2.41
N THR A 23 2.66 13.79 2.41
CA THR A 23 1.84 13.40 3.56
C THR A 23 1.61 11.89 3.59
N ALA A 24 1.55 11.34 4.80
CA ALA A 24 1.33 9.93 5.07
C ALA A 24 -0.16 9.61 5.28
N ASP A 25 -1.07 10.17 4.48
CA ASP A 25 -2.53 10.08 4.66
C ASP A 25 -3.23 9.19 3.60
N PHE A 26 -2.46 8.32 2.94
CA PHE A 26 -2.94 7.41 1.91
C PHE A 26 -2.64 5.93 2.20
N ILE A 27 -3.32 5.05 1.47
CA ILE A 27 -3.00 3.63 1.34
C ILE A 27 -2.40 3.34 -0.04
N ALA A 28 -1.31 2.60 -0.11
CA ALA A 28 -0.63 2.24 -1.35
C ALA A 28 -1.03 0.84 -1.82
N PHE A 29 -1.23 0.72 -3.13
CA PHE A 29 -1.34 -0.55 -3.84
C PHE A 29 -0.07 -0.71 -4.67
N VAL A 30 0.77 -1.68 -4.35
CA VAL A 30 2.04 -1.89 -5.06
C VAL A 30 2.11 -3.28 -5.64
N GLY A 31 2.68 -3.40 -6.84
CA GLY A 31 2.87 -4.68 -7.50
C GLY A 31 4.24 -4.78 -8.15
N LEU A 32 4.59 -6.00 -8.54
CA LEU A 32 5.78 -6.30 -9.34
C LEU A 32 5.40 -6.47 -10.83
N PRO A 33 6.38 -6.43 -11.77
CA PRO A 33 6.11 -6.60 -13.19
C PRO A 33 5.29 -7.86 -13.47
N GLY A 34 4.24 -7.72 -14.28
CA GLY A 34 3.22 -8.75 -14.52
C GLY A 34 1.88 -8.46 -13.82
N SER A 35 1.86 -7.61 -12.79
CA SER A 35 0.64 -7.36 -11.99
C SER A 35 -0.10 -6.07 -12.37
N ARG A 36 0.25 -5.40 -13.48
CA ARG A 36 -0.26 -4.05 -13.82
C ARG A 36 -1.77 -4.02 -14.03
N SER A 37 -2.30 -4.92 -14.86
CA SER A 37 -3.74 -4.98 -15.14
C SER A 37 -4.53 -5.29 -13.86
N PHE A 38 -4.06 -6.29 -13.10
CA PHE A 38 -4.65 -6.67 -11.83
C PHE A 38 -4.64 -5.52 -10.80
N LEU A 39 -3.53 -4.81 -10.68
CA LEU A 39 -3.41 -3.63 -9.81
C LEU A 39 -4.43 -2.55 -10.20
N HIS A 40 -4.58 -2.23 -11.48
CA HIS A 40 -5.54 -1.23 -11.93
C HIS A 40 -6.99 -1.65 -11.68
N GLU A 41 -7.32 -2.91 -11.91
CA GLU A 41 -8.64 -3.47 -11.64
C GLU A 41 -9.00 -3.37 -10.15
N VAL A 42 -8.13 -3.87 -9.27
CA VAL A 42 -8.29 -3.80 -7.81
C VAL A 42 -8.42 -2.33 -7.38
N MET A 43 -7.49 -1.46 -7.77
CA MET A 43 -7.55 -0.05 -7.36
C MET A 43 -8.82 0.65 -7.82
N ALA A 44 -9.30 0.35 -9.03
CA ALA A 44 -10.54 0.90 -9.54
C ALA A 44 -11.75 0.44 -8.72
N SER A 45 -11.82 -0.85 -8.36
CA SER A 45 -12.86 -1.39 -7.47
C SER A 45 -12.82 -0.73 -6.09
N PHE A 46 -11.63 -0.65 -5.47
CA PHE A 46 -11.47 -0.05 -4.14
C PHE A 46 -12.01 1.37 -4.10
N ARG A 47 -11.65 2.18 -5.11
CA ARG A 47 -12.05 3.59 -5.22
C ARG A 47 -13.55 3.77 -5.50
N ARG A 48 -14.24 2.79 -6.11
CA ARG A 48 -15.71 2.80 -6.24
C ARG A 48 -16.39 2.62 -4.88
N HIS A 49 -15.83 1.75 -4.03
CA HIS A 49 -16.46 1.38 -2.76
C HIS A 49 -16.05 2.25 -1.58
N THR A 50 -14.91 2.94 -1.69
CA THR A 50 -14.26 3.62 -0.57
C THR A 50 -13.56 4.90 -1.02
N ALA A 51 -14.07 6.03 -0.54
CA ALA A 51 -13.46 7.35 -0.74
C ALA A 51 -12.21 7.56 0.16
N PHE A 52 -11.17 6.78 -0.01
CA PHE A 52 -9.91 6.90 0.76
C PHE A 52 -8.75 7.27 -0.16
N PRO A 53 -7.87 8.23 0.22
CA PRO A 53 -6.69 8.57 -0.58
C PRO A 53 -5.86 7.32 -0.86
N SER A 54 -5.67 7.02 -2.13
CA SER A 54 -4.99 5.80 -2.55
C SER A 54 -4.02 6.11 -3.68
N ILE A 55 -2.81 5.56 -3.58
CA ILE A 55 -1.80 5.60 -4.65
C ILE A 55 -1.48 4.18 -5.07
N GLY A 56 -0.84 4.03 -6.22
CA GLY A 56 -0.32 2.73 -6.59
C GLY A 56 0.56 2.73 -7.81
N GLY A 57 1.30 1.64 -7.96
CA GLY A 57 2.27 1.50 -9.02
C GLY A 57 2.87 0.10 -9.10
N VAL A 58 3.43 -0.19 -10.26
CA VAL A 58 4.22 -1.39 -10.51
C VAL A 58 5.64 -0.97 -10.83
N ALA A 59 6.63 -1.58 -10.17
CA ALA A 59 8.02 -1.39 -10.52
C ALA A 59 8.84 -2.66 -10.24
N PRO A 60 9.98 -2.86 -10.94
CA PRO A 60 10.91 -3.94 -10.61
C PRO A 60 11.52 -3.74 -9.22
N ASP A 61 11.57 -4.82 -8.44
CA ASP A 61 12.23 -4.88 -7.13
C ASP A 61 13.75 -4.63 -7.21
N ALA A 62 14.37 -4.95 -8.34
CA ALA A 62 15.76 -4.59 -8.64
C ALA A 62 16.02 -3.07 -8.73
N LEU A 63 14.99 -2.25 -8.95
CA LEU A 63 15.13 -0.79 -9.13
C LEU A 63 14.52 0.02 -7.99
N VAL A 64 13.59 -0.56 -7.23
CA VAL A 64 12.85 0.15 -6.19
C VAL A 64 13.00 -0.59 -4.86
N PRO A 65 13.90 -0.13 -3.98
CA PRO A 65 14.03 -0.67 -2.64
C PRO A 65 12.68 -0.71 -1.91
N GLY A 66 12.36 -1.82 -1.26
CA GLY A 66 11.10 -1.98 -0.52
C GLY A 66 9.93 -2.56 -1.31
N ILE A 67 9.86 -2.38 -2.63
CA ILE A 67 8.63 -2.74 -3.37
C ILE A 67 8.36 -4.26 -3.40
N GLY A 68 9.39 -5.09 -3.24
CA GLY A 68 9.30 -6.55 -3.25
C GLY A 68 9.50 -7.22 -1.88
N TRP A 69 9.48 -6.48 -0.77
CA TRP A 69 9.82 -7.01 0.56
C TRP A 69 8.66 -7.68 1.31
N SER A 70 7.60 -8.07 0.60
CA SER A 70 6.45 -8.75 1.19
C SER A 70 6.00 -9.91 0.30
N ASP A 71 5.00 -10.66 0.75
CA ASP A 71 4.65 -11.98 0.22
C ASP A 71 4.21 -11.96 -1.25
N HIS A 72 3.71 -10.82 -1.76
CA HIS A 72 3.35 -10.66 -3.17
C HIS A 72 4.52 -10.97 -4.12
N TRP A 73 5.77 -10.83 -3.65
CA TRP A 73 6.95 -11.25 -4.39
C TRP A 73 6.95 -12.76 -4.68
N ALA A 74 6.59 -13.59 -3.69
CA ALA A 74 6.57 -15.04 -3.86
C ALA A 74 5.53 -15.45 -4.91
N PHE A 75 4.33 -14.88 -4.86
CA PHE A 75 3.29 -15.13 -5.88
C PHE A 75 3.76 -14.81 -7.30
N ARG A 76 4.43 -13.66 -7.48
CA ARG A 76 5.02 -13.28 -8.77
C ARG A 76 6.06 -14.30 -9.26
N SER A 77 6.87 -14.86 -8.36
CA SER A 77 7.88 -15.89 -8.70
C SER A 77 7.25 -17.20 -9.22
N PHE A 78 5.98 -17.44 -8.89
CA PHE A 78 5.19 -18.56 -9.44
C PHE A 78 4.27 -18.15 -10.59
N GLY A 79 4.40 -16.93 -11.13
CA GLY A 79 3.61 -16.46 -12.28
C GLY A 79 2.21 -15.96 -11.95
N PHE A 80 1.87 -15.81 -10.66
CA PHE A 80 0.57 -15.25 -10.25
C PHE A 80 0.64 -13.73 -10.16
N PRO A 81 -0.31 -12.99 -10.77
CA PRO A 81 -0.47 -11.56 -10.51
C PRO A 81 -0.75 -11.33 -9.03
N ALA A 82 0.03 -10.47 -8.39
CA ALA A 82 -0.09 -10.19 -6.97
C ALA A 82 0.28 -8.74 -6.65
N ILE A 83 -0.39 -8.22 -5.64
CA ILE A 83 -0.20 -6.86 -5.15
C ILE A 83 -0.15 -6.87 -3.62
N MET A 84 0.49 -5.87 -3.06
CA MET A 84 0.46 -5.55 -1.64
C MET A 84 -0.34 -4.26 -1.43
N VAL A 85 -1.22 -4.27 -0.44
CA VAL A 85 -1.90 -3.08 0.07
C VAL A 85 -1.23 -2.69 1.38
N THR A 86 -0.63 -1.50 1.44
CA THR A 86 0.23 -1.10 2.56
C THR A 86 0.15 0.39 2.86
N ASP A 87 0.37 0.77 4.12
CA ASP A 87 0.64 2.15 4.51
C ASP A 87 2.10 2.55 4.30
N THR A 88 2.92 1.75 3.59
CA THR A 88 4.34 1.98 3.30
C THR A 88 5.29 1.80 4.50
N ALA A 89 4.81 1.32 5.65
CA ALA A 89 5.63 0.82 6.76
C ALA A 89 6.84 1.73 7.09
N LEU A 90 8.07 1.22 6.96
CA LEU A 90 9.33 1.90 7.31
C LEU A 90 9.53 3.29 6.66
N PHE A 91 8.79 3.60 5.60
CA PHE A 91 8.85 4.89 4.92
C PHE A 91 8.08 6.02 5.64
N ARG A 92 7.25 5.68 6.63
CA ARG A 92 6.52 6.64 7.48
C ARG A 92 6.48 6.28 8.96
N TYR A 93 6.62 5.00 9.30
CA TYR A 93 6.32 4.46 10.62
C TYR A 93 7.60 4.23 11.46
N PRO A 94 7.85 5.07 12.49
CA PRO A 94 9.09 5.02 13.26
C PRO A 94 9.20 3.82 14.20
N HIS A 95 8.09 3.14 14.49
CA HIS A 95 8.06 1.99 15.39
C HIS A 95 8.26 0.65 14.66
N TYR A 96 8.43 0.66 13.34
CA TYR A 96 8.56 -0.55 12.53
C TYR A 96 9.68 -1.46 13.04
N HIS A 97 9.36 -2.73 13.33
CA HIS A 97 10.28 -3.73 13.89
C HIS A 97 10.90 -3.34 15.25
N LEU A 98 10.25 -2.46 16.02
CA LEU A 98 10.68 -2.11 17.38
C LEU A 98 9.69 -2.67 18.42
N PRO A 99 10.12 -2.91 19.67
CA PRO A 99 9.21 -3.27 20.77
C PRO A 99 8.12 -2.23 21.07
N SER A 100 8.25 -1.03 20.51
CA SER A 100 7.25 0.05 20.59
C SER A 100 6.17 -0.03 19.49
N ASP A 101 6.22 -1.04 18.63
CA ASP A 101 5.15 -1.39 17.71
C ASP A 101 3.99 -2.02 18.49
N THR A 102 3.18 -1.14 19.07
CA THR A 102 2.10 -1.51 19.98
C THR A 102 0.75 -1.07 19.42
N PRO A 103 -0.36 -1.74 19.79
CA PRO A 103 -1.69 -1.45 19.26
C PRO A 103 -2.14 0.01 19.36
N ASP A 104 -1.69 0.75 20.38
CA ASP A 104 -2.01 2.18 20.55
C ASP A 104 -1.45 3.09 19.44
N LYS A 105 -0.51 2.60 18.61
CA LYS A 105 0.04 3.33 17.46
C LYS A 105 -0.83 3.23 16.21
N VAL A 106 -1.85 2.38 16.23
CA VAL A 106 -2.71 2.11 15.07
C VAL A 106 -3.84 3.14 15.01
N ASP A 107 -3.96 3.83 13.88
CA ASP A 107 -5.19 4.54 13.55
C ASP A 107 -6.25 3.51 13.12
N TYR A 108 -7.12 3.16 14.07
CA TYR A 108 -8.16 2.17 13.88
C TYR A 108 -9.32 2.68 13.01
N GLU A 109 -9.60 3.98 12.99
CA GLU A 109 -10.69 4.53 12.19
C GLU A 109 -10.37 4.40 10.70
N ARG A 110 -9.18 4.86 10.29
CA ARG A 110 -8.72 4.74 8.90
C ARG A 110 -8.51 3.28 8.53
N LEU A 111 -7.96 2.46 9.42
CA LEU A 111 -7.82 1.03 9.19
C LEU A 111 -9.17 0.36 8.93
N ALA A 112 -10.18 0.60 9.77
CA ALA A 112 -11.52 0.03 9.59
C ALA A 112 -12.15 0.46 8.27
N ARG A 113 -11.96 1.72 7.87
CA ARG A 113 -12.45 2.23 6.57
C ARG A 113 -11.78 1.51 5.40
N ILE A 114 -10.46 1.31 5.45
CA ILE A 114 -9.72 0.57 4.42
C ILE A 114 -10.18 -0.90 4.38
N THR A 115 -10.29 -1.56 5.54
CA THR A 115 -10.72 -2.97 5.62
C THR A 115 -12.11 -3.18 5.03
N LYS A 116 -13.08 -2.31 5.35
CA LYS A 116 -14.42 -2.37 4.74
C LYS A 116 -14.38 -2.14 3.22
N GLY A 117 -13.45 -1.32 2.75
CA GLY A 117 -13.24 -1.12 1.32
C GLY A 117 -12.67 -2.33 0.61
N LEU A 118 -11.67 -2.98 1.22
CA LEU A 118 -11.08 -4.21 0.71
C LEU A 118 -12.10 -5.35 0.71
N GLU A 119 -12.97 -5.44 1.71
CA GLU A 119 -14.03 -6.45 1.78
C GLU A 119 -14.98 -6.35 0.57
N ARG A 120 -15.49 -5.14 0.27
CA ARG A 120 -16.35 -4.89 -0.89
C ARG A 120 -15.65 -5.16 -2.20
N LEU A 121 -14.38 -4.75 -2.28
CA LEU A 121 -13.54 -5.03 -3.43
C LEU A 121 -13.42 -6.53 -3.68
N VAL A 122 -13.10 -7.32 -2.64
CA VAL A 122 -12.91 -8.76 -2.78
C VAL A 122 -14.19 -9.41 -3.28
N ARG A 123 -15.36 -9.00 -2.77
CA ARG A 123 -16.65 -9.50 -3.27
C ARG A 123 -16.94 -9.16 -4.74
N GLU A 124 -16.38 -8.07 -5.25
CA GLU A 124 -16.58 -7.66 -6.64
C GLU A 124 -15.63 -8.40 -7.59
N VAL A 125 -14.37 -8.59 -7.19
CA VAL A 125 -13.32 -9.16 -8.07
C VAL A 125 -13.13 -10.67 -7.91
N ALA A 126 -13.59 -11.26 -6.81
CA ALA A 126 -13.57 -12.70 -6.58
C ALA A 126 -14.98 -13.29 -6.78
N PRO A 127 -15.23 -14.01 -7.89
CA PRO A 127 -16.53 -14.64 -8.17
C PRO A 127 -16.88 -15.78 -7.21
#